data_AF-A0A920M1Y7-F1
#
_entry.id   AF-A0A920M1Y7-F1
#
_cell.length_a   1.000
_cell.length_b   1.000
_cell.length_c   1.000
_cell.angle_alpha   90.00
_cell.angle_beta   90.00
_cell.angle_gamma   90.00
#
_symmetry.space_group_name_H-M   'P 1'
#
loop_
_entity.id
_entity.type
_entity.pdbx_description
1 polymer ?
#
loop_
_entity_poly.entity_id
_entity_poly.type
_entity_poly.pdbx_seq_one_letter_code
_entity_poly.pdbx_strand_id
1 'polypeptide(L)'
;MPSKNSKKRVLYLVYGNKKDLERRQPYKVDEQSEFEFLFTNQGLDHKNLSDIVHNTSANLIVLIKAGFFVRKCTRKFLSESAIHESFYWGFFSPNVNLIRDFNMKELRKYFSKNIFFTKELFFAVGGFGENKNFNVGELIKRFSLHNDPQDSLDGLIFLDRA
;
A
#
# COMPACT_ATOMS: atom_id res chain seq x y z
N MET A 1 -12.65 -14.53 26.98
CA MET A 1 -13.25 -14.24 25.67
C MET A 1 -12.79 -12.85 25.23
N PRO A 2 -11.92 -12.68 24.22
CA PRO A 2 -11.65 -11.36 23.67
C PRO A 2 -12.79 -10.95 22.73
N SER A 3 -13.20 -9.69 22.86
CA SER A 3 -14.33 -9.05 22.19
C SER A 3 -14.23 -9.04 20.66
N LYS A 4 -15.38 -9.12 19.98
CA LYS A 4 -15.58 -8.78 18.57
C LYS A 4 -15.14 -7.33 18.31
N ASN A 5 -13.84 -7.09 18.11
CA ASN A 5 -13.36 -5.82 17.59
C ASN A 5 -13.60 -5.81 16.08
N SER A 6 -14.70 -5.18 15.66
CA SER A 6 -14.96 -4.79 14.27
C SER A 6 -14.04 -3.63 13.83
N LYS A 7 -12.78 -3.61 14.30
CA LYS A 7 -11.80 -2.60 13.89
C LYS A 7 -11.34 -2.94 12.48
N LYS A 8 -11.45 -1.95 11.58
CA LYS A 8 -10.84 -2.03 10.26
C LYS A 8 -9.34 -2.16 10.45
N ARG A 9 -8.72 -3.13 9.78
CA ARG A 9 -7.32 -3.53 9.98
C ARG A 9 -6.41 -3.03 8.86
N VAL A 10 -6.94 -2.98 7.64
CA VAL A 10 -6.18 -2.63 6.44
C VAL A 10 -6.86 -1.52 5.67
N LEU A 11 -6.14 -0.45 5.37
CA LEU A 11 -6.56 0.59 4.44
C LEU A 11 -5.82 0.41 3.11
N TYR A 12 -6.58 0.15 2.05
CA TYR A 12 -6.06 0.12 0.68
C TYR A 12 -6.16 1.51 0.05
N LEU A 13 -5.01 2.10 -0.24
CA LEU A 13 -4.89 3.41 -0.88
C LEU A 13 -4.39 3.26 -2.31
N VAL A 14 -5.27 3.52 -3.27
CA VAL A 14 -4.89 3.51 -4.68
C VAL A 14 -4.52 4.92 -5.10
N TYR A 15 -3.26 5.10 -5.48
CA TYR A 15 -2.72 6.40 -5.81
C TYR A 15 -2.47 6.56 -7.32
N GLY A 16 -2.72 7.75 -7.84
CA GLY A 16 -2.54 8.07 -9.25
C GLY A 16 -3.02 9.47 -9.57
N ASN A 17 -2.83 9.89 -10.82
CA ASN A 17 -3.40 11.16 -11.25
C ASN A 17 -4.93 11.02 -11.43
N LYS A 18 -5.62 12.16 -11.54
CA LYS A 18 -7.06 12.25 -11.78
C LYS A 18 -7.55 11.34 -12.93
N LYS A 19 -6.87 11.37 -14.08
CA LYS A 19 -7.23 10.53 -15.25
C LYS A 19 -7.10 9.02 -14.97
N ASP A 20 -6.11 8.64 -14.17
CA ASP A 20 -5.83 7.24 -13.82
C ASP A 20 -6.87 6.67 -12.84
N LEU A 21 -7.46 7.52 -12.00
CA LEU A 21 -8.35 7.15 -10.89
C LEU A 21 -9.84 7.32 -11.21
N GLU A 22 -10.25 8.39 -11.90
CA GLU A 22 -11.67 8.67 -12.20
C GLU A 22 -12.36 7.58 -13.03
N ARG A 23 -11.58 6.84 -13.81
CA ARG A 23 -12.09 5.75 -14.67
C ARG A 23 -12.17 4.41 -13.93
N ARG A 24 -11.82 4.36 -12.65
CA ARG A 24 -11.72 3.10 -11.89
C ARG A 24 -12.85 2.96 -10.89
N GLN A 25 -13.41 1.76 -10.85
CA GLN A 25 -14.32 1.39 -9.78
C GLN A 25 -13.54 1.18 -8.46
N PRO A 26 -14.17 1.44 -7.31
CA PRO A 26 -13.61 1.09 -6.01
C PRO A 26 -13.26 -0.40 -5.95
N TYR A 27 -12.14 -0.72 -5.32
CA TYR A 27 -11.71 -2.11 -5.20
C TYR A 27 -12.61 -2.83 -4.21
N LYS A 28 -13.03 -4.05 -4.55
CA LYS A 28 -13.69 -4.93 -3.57
C LYS A 28 -12.65 -5.34 -2.53
N VAL A 29 -12.78 -4.80 -1.32
CA VAL A 29 -11.95 -5.11 -0.16
C VAL A 29 -12.69 -6.05 0.79
N ASP A 30 -11.95 -6.71 1.67
CA ASP A 30 -12.52 -7.66 2.64
C ASP A 30 -13.22 -6.91 3.80
N GLU A 31 -14.07 -7.57 4.61
CA GLU A 31 -14.96 -6.91 5.58
C GLU A 31 -14.23 -6.01 6.60
N GLN A 32 -13.02 -6.39 6.99
CA GLN A 32 -12.16 -5.65 7.92
C GLN A 32 -11.19 -4.69 7.21
N SER A 33 -11.48 -4.32 5.97
CA SER A 33 -10.67 -3.40 5.21
C SER A 33 -11.45 -2.15 4.80
N GLU A 34 -10.69 -1.09 4.54
CA GLU A 34 -11.15 0.17 3.97
C GLU A 34 -10.47 0.38 2.61
N PHE A 35 -11.09 1.21 1.78
CA PHE A 35 -10.59 1.58 0.48
C PHE A 35 -10.71 3.08 0.28
N GLU A 36 -9.65 3.72 -0.22
CA GLU A 36 -9.68 5.13 -0.57
C GLU A 36 -8.75 5.46 -1.74
N PHE A 37 -9.07 6.52 -2.47
CA PHE A 37 -8.25 7.05 -3.56
C PHE A 37 -7.33 8.16 -3.06
N LEU A 38 -6.07 8.14 -3.54
CA LEU A 38 -5.07 9.16 -3.29
C LEU A 38 -4.69 9.86 -4.60
N PHE A 39 -5.32 10.99 -4.87
CA PHE A 39 -5.04 11.78 -6.06
C PHE A 39 -3.68 12.48 -5.95
N THR A 40 -2.77 12.24 -6.88
CA THR A 40 -1.39 12.78 -6.83
C THR A 40 -1.21 14.09 -7.60
N ASN A 41 -2.25 14.58 -8.29
CA ASN A 41 -2.24 15.86 -9.00
C ASN A 41 -3.30 16.81 -8.44
N GLN A 42 -3.07 18.11 -8.59
CA GLN A 42 -3.91 19.14 -7.97
C GLN A 42 -5.33 19.19 -8.54
N GLY A 43 -6.29 19.34 -7.63
CA GLY A 43 -7.73 19.53 -7.85
C GLY A 43 -8.41 19.82 -6.50
N LEU A 44 -9.70 20.19 -6.50
CA LEU A 44 -10.43 20.62 -5.30
C LEU A 44 -10.62 19.51 -4.23
N ASP A 45 -10.51 18.23 -4.60
CA ASP A 45 -10.70 17.07 -3.70
C ASP A 45 -9.37 16.42 -3.23
N HIS A 46 -8.29 17.19 -3.18
CA HIS A 46 -6.97 16.65 -2.85
C HIS A 46 -6.81 16.42 -1.34
N LYS A 47 -7.02 15.18 -0.90
CA LYS A 47 -6.70 14.76 0.48
C LYS A 47 -5.20 14.51 0.63
N ASN A 48 -4.59 14.98 1.72
CA ASN A 48 -3.20 14.68 2.05
C ASN A 48 -3.07 13.21 2.50
N LEU A 49 -1.97 12.51 2.15
CA LEU A 49 -1.74 11.15 2.63
C LEU A 49 -1.70 11.09 4.16
N SER A 50 -1.02 12.04 4.80
CA SER A 50 -0.93 12.11 6.26
C SER A 50 -2.30 12.28 6.91
N ASP A 51 -3.19 13.08 6.32
CA ASP A 51 -4.55 13.25 6.84
C ASP A 51 -5.37 11.95 6.72
N ILE A 52 -5.26 11.26 5.58
CA ILE A 52 -5.93 9.97 5.37
C ILE A 52 -5.44 8.94 6.38
N VAL A 53 -4.11 8.82 6.53
CA VAL A 53 -3.49 7.87 7.47
C VAL A 53 -3.81 8.24 8.92
N HIS A 54 -3.87 9.52 9.25
CA HIS A 54 -4.27 9.99 10.57
C HIS A 54 -5.71 9.60 10.91
N ASN A 55 -6.64 9.78 9.97
CA ASN A 55 -8.08 9.63 10.22
C ASN A 55 -8.60 8.19 10.11
N THR A 56 -7.87 7.28 9.44
CA THR A 56 -8.28 5.87 9.39
C THR A 56 -8.07 5.16 10.74
N SER A 57 -8.94 4.19 11.02
CA SER A 57 -8.77 3.24 12.14
C SER A 57 -7.86 2.06 11.79
N ALA A 58 -7.48 1.92 10.52
CA ALA A 58 -6.62 0.85 10.05
C ALA A 58 -5.19 0.96 10.60
N ASN A 59 -4.65 -0.17 11.03
CA ASN A 59 -3.25 -0.27 11.45
C ASN A 59 -2.31 -0.40 10.24
N LEU A 60 -2.70 -1.17 9.23
CA LEU A 60 -1.88 -1.41 8.04
C LEU A 60 -2.38 -0.58 6.87
N ILE A 61 -1.48 0.18 6.25
CA ILE A 61 -1.76 1.00 5.07
C ILE A 61 -1.09 0.32 3.88
N VAL A 62 -1.81 0.21 2.77
CA VAL A 62 -1.33 -0.46 1.56
C VAL A 62 -1.43 0.54 0.41
N LEU A 63 -0.27 1.02 -0.06
CA LEU A 63 -0.18 1.90 -1.23
C LEU A 63 -0.12 1.06 -2.49
N ILE A 64 -1.07 1.29 -3.37
CA ILE A 64 -1.21 0.60 -4.66
C ILE A 64 -1.16 1.64 -5.77
N LYS A 65 -0.28 1.45 -6.75
CA LYS A 65 -0.31 2.32 -7.93
C LYS A 65 -1.58 2.06 -8.74
N ALA A 66 -2.23 3.12 -9.23
CA ALA A 66 -3.33 3.01 -10.18
C ALA A 66 -2.90 2.15 -11.39
N GLY A 67 -3.70 1.14 -11.71
CA GLY A 67 -3.28 0.09 -12.67
C GLY A 67 -3.34 -1.31 -12.07
N PHE A 68 -3.06 -1.41 -10.78
CA PHE A 68 -2.74 -2.67 -10.13
C PHE A 68 -3.82 -3.13 -9.17
N PHE A 69 -3.84 -4.42 -8.85
CA PHE A 69 -4.77 -4.98 -7.88
C PHE A 69 -4.12 -6.03 -6.98
N VAL A 70 -4.58 -6.06 -5.73
CA VAL A 70 -4.10 -6.98 -4.71
C VAL A 70 -4.86 -8.30 -4.84
N ARG A 71 -4.14 -9.41 -5.05
CA ARG A 71 -4.73 -10.75 -5.14
C ARG A 71 -5.33 -11.18 -3.80
N LYS A 72 -6.28 -12.11 -3.83
CA LYS A 72 -6.92 -12.63 -2.61
C LYS A 72 -5.90 -13.23 -1.62
N CYS A 73 -4.88 -13.94 -2.11
CA CYS A 73 -3.79 -14.47 -1.27
C CYS A 73 -3.02 -13.34 -0.58
N THR A 74 -2.59 -12.32 -1.33
CA THR A 74 -1.88 -11.16 -0.80
C THR A 74 -2.75 -10.35 0.17
N ARG A 75 -4.07 -10.21 -0.08
CA ARG A 75 -4.98 -9.54 0.87
C ARG A 75 -5.12 -10.30 2.18
N LYS A 76 -5.17 -11.63 2.12
CA LYS A 76 -5.17 -12.48 3.32
C LYS A 76 -3.90 -12.26 4.15
N PHE A 77 -2.73 -12.32 3.50
CA PHE A 77 -1.45 -12.01 4.14
C PHE A 77 -1.46 -10.63 4.80
N LEU A 78 -1.83 -9.57 4.07
CA LEU A 78 -1.88 -8.21 4.60
C LEU A 78 -2.84 -8.09 5.80
N SER A 79 -3.97 -8.79 5.76
CA SER A 79 -4.95 -8.80 6.86
C SER A 79 -4.43 -9.50 8.11
N GLU A 80 -3.65 -10.58 7.93
CA GLU A 80 -2.96 -11.28 9.02
C GLU A 80 -1.83 -10.40 9.57
N SER A 81 -1.03 -9.78 8.70
CA SER A 81 0.04 -8.87 9.10
C SER A 81 -0.50 -7.72 9.96
N ALA A 82 -1.64 -7.14 9.58
CA ALA A 82 -2.24 -6.00 10.26
C ALA A 82 -2.61 -6.23 11.74
N ILE A 83 -2.60 -7.49 12.20
CA ILE A 83 -2.81 -7.85 13.61
C ILE A 83 -1.60 -7.49 14.46
N HIS A 84 -0.40 -7.44 13.87
CA HIS A 84 0.83 -7.14 14.59
C HIS A 84 0.97 -5.63 14.85
N GLU A 85 1.29 -5.26 16.09
CA GLU A 85 1.50 -3.88 16.55
C GLU A 85 2.96 -3.43 16.39
N SER A 86 3.71 -4.03 15.45
CA SER A 86 5.13 -3.71 15.27
C SER A 86 5.36 -2.66 14.18
N PHE A 87 6.48 -1.95 14.25
CA PHE A 87 6.99 -1.15 13.15
C PHE A 87 7.41 -2.06 12.00
N TYR A 88 6.61 -2.13 10.95
CA TYR A 88 7.01 -2.91 9.77
C TYR A 88 6.43 -2.32 8.49
N TRP A 89 7.18 -2.50 7.42
CA TRP A 89 6.80 -2.16 6.05
C TRP A 89 7.33 -3.25 5.11
N GLY A 90 6.86 -3.26 3.87
CA GLY A 90 7.36 -4.20 2.87
C GLY A 90 6.78 -3.91 1.49
N PHE A 91 7.31 -4.63 0.51
CA PHE A 91 6.77 -4.63 -0.85
C PHE A 91 5.69 -5.71 -0.99
N PHE A 92 4.86 -5.66 -2.03
CA PHE A 92 4.04 -6.82 -2.40
C PHE A 92 3.88 -6.91 -3.92
N SER A 93 3.61 -8.13 -4.39
CA SER A 93 3.38 -8.39 -5.81
C SER A 93 1.93 -8.05 -6.18
N PRO A 94 1.67 -7.03 -7.03
CA PRO A 94 0.35 -6.89 -7.61
C PRO A 94 0.10 -8.02 -8.62
N ASN A 95 -1.16 -8.28 -8.93
CA ASN A 95 -1.50 -9.35 -9.88
C ASN A 95 -0.82 -9.13 -11.25
N VAL A 96 0.09 -10.05 -11.57
CA VAL A 96 0.94 -10.06 -12.77
C VAL A 96 0.19 -10.44 -14.06
N ASN A 97 -1.08 -10.86 -13.98
CA ASN A 97 -1.84 -11.32 -15.16
C ASN A 97 -2.15 -10.19 -16.15
N LEU A 98 -1.99 -8.92 -15.76
CA LEU A 98 -2.07 -7.73 -16.62
C LEU A 98 -0.72 -7.35 -17.25
N ILE A 99 0.35 -8.10 -16.96
CA ILE A 99 1.76 -7.71 -17.15
C ILE A 99 2.47 -8.71 -18.10
N ARG A 100 1.74 -9.34 -19.03
CA ARG A 100 2.29 -10.35 -19.94
C ARG A 100 3.46 -9.85 -20.81
N ASP A 101 3.58 -8.53 -20.98
CA ASP A 101 4.53 -7.91 -21.92
C ASP A 101 5.71 -7.16 -21.28
N PHE A 102 5.82 -7.15 -19.94
CA PHE A 102 6.91 -6.42 -19.27
C PHE A 102 8.08 -7.34 -18.92
N ASN A 103 9.30 -6.85 -19.17
CA ASN A 103 10.51 -7.54 -18.74
C ASN A 103 10.73 -7.42 -17.21
N MET A 104 11.63 -8.24 -16.66
CA MET A 104 11.95 -8.29 -15.22
C MET A 104 12.39 -6.94 -14.63
N LYS A 105 13.05 -6.09 -15.41
CA LYS A 105 13.49 -4.76 -14.96
C LYS A 105 12.30 -3.82 -14.76
N GLU A 106 11.30 -3.92 -15.62
CA GLU A 106 10.07 -3.13 -15.49
C GLU A 106 9.18 -3.66 -14.36
N LEU A 107 9.08 -4.98 -14.21
CA LEU A 107 8.44 -5.61 -13.05
C LEU A 107 9.01 -5.09 -11.71
N ARG A 108 10.34 -5.02 -11.58
CA ARG A 108 11.00 -4.46 -10.38
C ARG A 108 10.62 -3.00 -10.11
N LYS A 109 10.44 -2.18 -11.15
CA LYS A 109 9.97 -0.78 -11.00
C LYS A 109 8.52 -0.68 -10.54
N TYR A 110 7.71 -1.71 -10.75
CA TYR A 110 6.33 -1.77 -10.26
C TYR A 110 6.27 -2.33 -8.84
N PHE A 111 7.05 -3.36 -8.53
CA PHE A 111 7.16 -3.86 -7.16
C PHE A 111 7.66 -2.79 -6.20
N SER A 112 8.65 -1.99 -6.60
CA SER A 112 9.15 -0.87 -5.80
C SER A 112 8.15 0.27 -5.57
N LYS A 113 6.93 0.17 -6.11
CA LYS A 113 5.89 1.19 -6.00
C LYS A 113 4.64 0.71 -5.28
N ASN A 114 4.56 -0.58 -4.96
CA ASN A 114 3.46 -1.17 -4.22
C ASN A 114 4.01 -1.61 -2.85
N ILE A 115 3.65 -0.85 -1.82
CA ILE A 115 4.18 -1.04 -0.47
C ILE A 115 3.06 -1.15 0.55
N PHE A 116 3.32 -1.85 1.64
CA PHE A 116 2.51 -1.78 2.85
C PHE A 116 3.36 -1.27 4.01
N PHE A 117 2.74 -0.64 4.99
CA PHE A 117 3.40 -0.16 6.21
C PHE A 117 2.41 0.05 7.33
N THR A 118 2.86 -0.05 8.58
CA THR A 118 2.03 0.29 9.73
C THR A 118 1.87 1.79 9.90
N LYS A 119 0.70 2.20 10.40
CA LYS A 119 0.36 3.60 10.72
C LYS A 119 1.39 4.20 11.66
N GLU A 120 1.84 3.42 12.63
CA GLU A 120 2.84 3.86 13.61
C GLU A 120 4.19 4.17 12.94
N LEU A 121 4.69 3.28 12.06
CA LEU A 121 5.92 3.52 11.30
C LEU A 121 5.81 4.76 10.43
N PHE A 122 4.67 4.96 9.78
CA PHE A 122 4.42 6.15 8.96
C PHE A 122 4.64 7.44 9.76
N PHE A 123 4.09 7.54 10.98
CA PHE A 123 4.29 8.73 11.81
C PHE A 123 5.66 8.78 12.49
N ALA A 124 6.27 7.63 12.82
CA ALA A 124 7.62 7.58 13.37
C ALA A 124 8.67 8.18 12.42
N VAL A 125 8.47 8.06 11.10
CA VAL A 125 9.33 8.69 10.08
C VAL A 125 8.88 10.10 9.66
N GLY A 126 7.98 10.72 10.43
CA GLY A 126 7.48 12.08 10.20
C GLY A 126 6.36 12.20 9.17
N GLY A 127 5.69 11.10 8.81
CA GLY A 127 4.59 11.08 7.85
C GLY A 127 5.00 11.44 6.43
N PHE A 128 4.06 11.98 5.66
CA PHE A 128 4.27 12.50 4.32
C PHE A 128 3.94 14.00 4.27
N GLY A 129 4.76 14.77 3.56
CA GLY A 129 4.54 16.21 3.38
C GLY A 129 3.37 16.50 2.43
N GLU A 130 3.39 17.68 1.81
CA GLU A 130 2.40 17.99 0.77
C GLU A 130 2.45 16.98 -0.39
N ASN A 131 1.29 16.44 -0.74
CA ASN A 131 1.12 15.51 -1.85
C ASN A 131 1.42 16.11 -3.24
N LYS A 132 1.71 17.41 -3.32
CA LYS A 132 2.07 18.16 -4.55
C LYS A 132 3.28 17.56 -5.27
N ASN A 133 4.11 16.79 -4.55
CA ASN A 133 5.24 16.00 -5.08
C ASN A 133 5.16 14.51 -4.68
N PHE A 134 3.96 13.93 -4.61
CA PHE A 134 3.78 12.57 -4.11
C PHE A 134 4.74 11.56 -4.78
N ASN A 135 5.59 10.95 -3.96
CA ASN A 135 6.60 10.01 -4.40
C ASN A 135 6.78 8.89 -3.37
N VAL A 136 6.31 7.69 -3.71
CA VAL A 136 6.48 6.50 -2.87
C VAL A 136 7.96 6.21 -2.55
N GLY A 137 8.87 6.56 -3.45
CA GLY A 137 10.31 6.39 -3.23
C GLY A 137 10.86 7.21 -2.06
N GLU A 138 10.23 8.33 -1.71
CA GLU A 138 10.61 9.09 -0.51
C GLU A 138 10.21 8.34 0.77
N LEU A 139 9.00 7.77 0.82
CA LEU A 139 8.57 6.92 1.92
C LEU A 139 9.47 5.70 2.07
N ILE A 140 9.78 5.02 0.97
CA ILE A 140 10.68 3.86 0.98
C ILE A 140 12.04 4.22 1.58
N LYS A 141 12.65 5.34 1.14
CA LYS A 141 13.94 5.79 1.69
C LYS A 141 13.85 6.01 3.20
N ARG A 142 12.79 6.68 3.67
CA ARG A 142 12.59 6.93 5.10
C ARG A 142 12.38 5.65 5.89
N PHE A 143 11.58 4.72 5.38
CA PHE A 143 11.34 3.43 6.03
C PHE A 143 12.61 2.57 6.08
N SER A 144 13.39 2.54 5.00
CA SER A 144 14.66 1.80 4.95
C SER A 144 15.73 2.34 5.91
N LEU A 145 15.60 3.58 6.40
CA LEU A 145 16.47 4.11 7.47
C LEU A 145 16.07 3.59 8.86
N HIS A 146 14.83 3.11 9.02
CA HIS A 146 14.29 2.67 10.30
C HIS A 146 14.35 1.15 10.47
N ASN A 147 14.02 0.38 9.43
CA ASN A 147 14.09 -1.08 9.42
C ASN A 147 14.08 -1.66 8.00
N ASP A 148 14.52 -2.91 7.88
CA ASP A 148 14.47 -3.65 6.62
C ASP A 148 13.03 -3.97 6.20
N PRO A 149 12.75 -3.97 4.88
CA PRO A 149 11.44 -4.37 4.38
C PRO A 149 11.18 -5.83 4.72
N GLN A 150 9.96 -6.11 5.17
CA GLN A 150 9.46 -7.46 5.28
C GLN A 150 9.24 -8.05 3.89
N ASP A 151 9.71 -9.28 3.70
CA ASP A 151 9.45 -10.00 2.48
C ASP A 151 7.96 -10.27 2.33
N SER A 152 7.44 -9.93 1.15
CA SER A 152 6.11 -10.40 0.75
C SER A 152 6.21 -11.91 0.52
N LEU A 153 5.21 -12.68 0.97
CA LEU A 153 5.11 -14.12 0.67
C LEU A 153 5.25 -14.41 -0.84
N ASP A 154 4.86 -13.45 -1.70
CA ASP A 154 4.96 -13.57 -3.16
C ASP A 154 6.38 -13.27 -3.70
N GLY A 155 7.22 -12.56 -2.95
CA GLY A 155 8.59 -12.17 -3.34
C GLY A 155 9.57 -13.34 -3.29
N LEU A 156 9.39 -14.23 -2.32
CA LEU A 156 10.11 -15.51 -2.22
C LEU A 156 9.89 -16.37 -3.48
N ILE A 157 8.69 -16.37 -4.06
CA ILE A 157 8.37 -17.18 -5.25
C ILE A 157 9.10 -16.66 -6.51
N PHE A 158 9.42 -15.36 -6.59
CA PHE A 158 10.08 -14.76 -7.75
C PHE A 158 11.61 -14.69 -7.64
N LEU A 159 12.18 -14.68 -6.43
CA LEU A 159 13.63 -14.67 -6.22
C LEU A 159 14.25 -16.08 -6.23
N ASP A 160 13.50 -17.10 -5.85
CA ASP A 160 13.96 -18.50 -5.81
C ASP A 160 13.94 -19.21 -7.19
N ARG A 161 13.65 -18.45 -8.26
CA ARG A 161 13.60 -18.93 -9.65
C ARG A 161 14.50 -18.14 -10.60
N ALA A 162 15.46 -17.39 -10.08
CA ALA A 162 16.48 -16.68 -10.86
C ALA A 162 17.82 -17.41 -10.80
#